data_AF-A0A9J6F6W5-F1
#
_entry.id   AF-A0A9J6F6W5-F1
#
_cell.length_a   1.000
_cell.length_b   1.000
_cell.length_c   1.000
_cell.angle_alpha   90.00
_cell.angle_beta   90.00
_cell.angle_gamma   90.00
#
_symmetry.space_group_name_H-M   'P 1'
#
loop_
_entity.id
_entity.type
_entity.pdbx_description
1 polymer ?
#
loop_
_entity_poly.entity_id
_entity_poly.type
_entity_poly.pdbx_seq_one_letter_code
_entity_poly.pdbx_strand_id
1 'polypeptide(L)'
;MKKEMNYANDALKKKLDEVVKSMKFMNTTFEELREAKEELEILKKAREALKAGKEGLTQSLAKAQKEITELKQYSRKNNIEIKGIPQLKDEFLTEVVQKIGDKVGGKVQPSVIDVVHRVRTKERGSTNVIVRFVSRRAREKLVQAAKKKKAVDR
;
A
#
# COMPACT_ATOMS: atom_id res chain seq x y z
N MET A 1 31.17 -25.27 79.78
CA MET A 1 29.91 -25.97 79.39
C MET A 1 28.66 -25.09 79.32
N LYS A 2 27.92 -24.76 80.41
CA LYS A 2 26.62 -24.03 80.27
C LYS A 2 26.73 -22.66 79.57
N LYS A 3 27.76 -21.88 79.87
CA LYS A 3 27.99 -20.54 79.28
C LYS A 3 28.34 -20.60 77.79
N GLU A 4 29.17 -21.57 77.40
CA GLU A 4 29.53 -21.82 75.99
C GLU A 4 28.33 -22.34 75.19
N MET A 5 27.52 -23.22 75.80
CA MET A 5 26.29 -23.72 75.19
C MET A 5 25.27 -22.59 74.95
N ASN A 6 25.14 -21.64 75.88
CA ASN A 6 24.29 -20.47 75.70
C ASN A 6 24.82 -19.54 74.60
N TYR A 7 26.13 -19.31 74.54
CA TYR A 7 26.75 -18.52 73.47
C TYR A 7 26.55 -19.14 72.08
N ALA A 8 26.70 -20.45 71.96
CA ALA A 8 26.44 -21.18 70.73
C ALA A 8 24.95 -21.09 70.31
N ASN A 9 24.03 -21.19 71.26
CA ASN A 9 22.59 -21.04 71.00
C ASN A 9 22.22 -19.63 70.52
N ASP A 10 22.81 -18.57 71.08
CA ASP A 10 22.56 -17.20 70.63
C ASP A 10 23.14 -16.94 69.23
N ALA A 11 24.34 -17.46 68.94
CA ALA A 11 24.91 -17.40 67.61
C ALA A 11 24.06 -18.16 66.57
N LEU A 12 23.50 -19.31 66.94
CA LEU A 12 22.56 -20.08 66.13
C LEU A 12 21.27 -19.32 65.86
N LYS A 13 20.66 -18.69 66.88
CA LYS A 13 19.46 -17.86 66.71
C LYS A 13 19.69 -16.72 65.74
N LYS A 14 20.82 -16.01 65.85
CA LYS A 14 21.14 -14.91 64.94
C LYS A 14 21.25 -15.36 63.49
N LYS A 15 21.91 -16.50 63.23
CA LYS A 15 21.97 -17.09 61.88
C LYS A 15 20.60 -17.55 61.40
N LEU A 16 19.76 -18.10 62.28
CA LEU A 16 18.39 -18.50 61.95
C LEU A 16 17.54 -17.29 61.56
N ASP A 17 17.66 -16.18 62.28
CA ASP A 17 16.96 -14.92 61.96
C ASP A 17 17.41 -14.35 60.60
N GLU A 18 18.70 -14.43 60.27
CA GLU A 18 19.23 -14.05 58.96
C GLU A 18 18.67 -14.93 57.83
N VAL A 19 18.57 -16.24 58.06
CA VAL A 19 17.95 -17.18 57.11
C VAL A 19 16.45 -16.92 56.95
N VAL A 20 15.73 -16.59 58.04
CA VAL A 20 14.31 -16.23 57.94
C VAL A 20 14.12 -14.93 57.16
N LYS A 21 15.00 -13.94 57.34
CA LYS A 21 14.98 -12.70 56.56
C LYS A 21 15.23 -12.96 55.08
N SER A 22 16.23 -13.76 54.74
CA SER A 22 16.51 -14.11 53.34
C SER A 22 15.36 -14.92 52.72
N MET A 23 14.73 -15.81 53.49
CA MET A 23 13.57 -16.58 53.03
C MET A 23 12.34 -15.71 52.77
N LYS A 24 12.08 -14.71 53.62
CA LYS A 24 11.02 -13.71 53.38
C LYS A 24 11.29 -12.92 52.11
N PHE A 25 12.53 -12.45 51.93
CA PHE A 25 12.92 -11.73 50.71
C PHE A 25 12.74 -12.60 49.46
N MET A 26 13.22 -13.85 49.49
CA MET A 26 13.06 -14.78 48.37
C MET A 26 11.59 -15.03 48.04
N ASN A 27 10.71 -15.19 49.04
CA ASN A 27 9.28 -15.36 48.79
C ASN A 27 8.68 -14.13 48.09
N THR A 28 9.02 -12.92 48.51
CA THR A 28 8.55 -11.69 47.84
C THR A 28 9.03 -11.63 46.39
N THR A 29 10.32 -11.87 46.14
CA THR A 29 10.86 -11.90 44.77
C THR A 29 10.21 -13.00 43.93
N PHE A 30 9.86 -14.14 44.53
CA PHE A 30 9.20 -15.24 43.84
C PHE A 30 7.78 -14.88 43.38
N GLU A 31 7.01 -14.19 44.22
CA GLU A 31 5.68 -13.71 43.83
C GLU A 31 5.77 -12.65 42.72
N GLU A 32 6.69 -11.69 42.83
CA GLU A 32 6.93 -10.69 41.77
C GLU A 32 7.32 -11.36 40.42
N LEU A 33 8.18 -12.39 40.47
CA LEU A 33 8.55 -13.16 39.27
C LEU A 33 7.37 -13.93 38.69
N ARG A 34 6.48 -14.44 39.53
CA ARG A 34 5.27 -15.14 39.09
C ARG A 34 4.31 -14.18 38.39
N GLU A 35 4.06 -13.01 38.96
CA GLU A 35 3.23 -11.97 38.36
C GLU A 35 3.80 -11.52 37.01
N ALA A 36 5.11 -11.22 36.95
CA ALA A 36 5.77 -10.83 35.71
C ALA A 36 5.70 -11.93 34.63
N LYS A 37 5.73 -13.21 35.02
CA LYS A 37 5.58 -14.34 34.09
C LYS A 37 4.16 -14.41 33.52
N GLU A 38 3.14 -14.18 34.35
CA GLU A 38 1.74 -14.17 33.90
C GLU A 38 1.48 -13.02 32.93
N GLU A 39 1.99 -11.82 33.23
CA GLU A 39 1.92 -10.66 32.31
C GLU A 39 2.63 -10.95 30.98
N LEU A 40 3.82 -11.56 31.01
CA LEU A 40 4.57 -11.90 29.81
C LEU A 40 3.77 -12.82 28.87
N GLU A 41 3.06 -13.80 29.42
CA GLU A 41 2.22 -14.71 28.64
C GLU A 41 1.01 -14.00 28.02
N ILE A 42 0.41 -13.04 28.73
CA ILE A 42 -0.67 -12.20 28.18
C ILE A 42 -0.12 -11.33 27.04
N LEU A 43 1.02 -10.67 27.23
CA LEU A 43 1.65 -9.83 26.21
C LEU A 43 2.03 -10.63 24.96
N LYS A 44 2.54 -11.87 25.13
CA LYS A 44 2.83 -12.76 23.99
C LYS A 44 1.57 -13.07 23.18
N LYS A 45 0.47 -13.45 23.85
CA LYS A 45 -0.81 -13.72 23.17
C LYS A 45 -1.34 -12.48 22.44
N ALA A 46 -1.30 -11.31 23.08
CA ALA A 46 -1.71 -10.06 22.46
C ALA A 46 -0.84 -9.71 21.23
N ARG A 47 0.47 -9.94 21.31
CA ARG A 47 1.40 -9.72 20.19
C ARG A 47 1.10 -10.63 19.01
N GLU A 48 0.83 -11.91 19.24
CA GLU A 48 0.47 -12.85 18.16
C GLU A 48 -0.85 -12.46 17.50
N ALA A 49 -1.88 -12.11 18.29
CA ALA A 49 -3.16 -11.62 17.76
C ALA A 49 -2.98 -10.34 16.93
N LEU A 50 -2.18 -9.39 17.41
CA LEU A 50 -1.88 -8.16 16.69
C LEU A 50 -1.12 -8.42 15.39
N LYS A 51 -0.17 -9.37 15.39
CA LYS A 51 0.59 -9.76 14.21
C LYS A 51 -0.34 -10.38 13.15
N ALA A 52 -1.20 -11.31 13.54
CA ALA A 52 -2.20 -11.90 12.65
C ALA A 52 -3.15 -10.84 12.05
N GLY A 53 -3.62 -9.90 12.88
CA GLY A 53 -4.46 -8.79 12.41
C GLY A 53 -3.75 -7.88 11.41
N LYS A 54 -2.46 -7.56 11.65
CA LYS A 54 -1.64 -6.76 10.73
C LYS A 54 -1.44 -7.46 9.39
N GLU A 55 -1.20 -8.76 9.39
CA GLU A 55 -1.07 -9.56 8.17
C GLU A 55 -2.38 -9.56 7.37
N GLY A 56 -3.53 -9.80 8.01
CA GLY A 56 -4.84 -9.77 7.36
C GLY A 56 -5.19 -8.39 6.77
N LEU A 57 -4.87 -7.31 7.49
CA LEU A 57 -5.07 -5.95 7.00
C LEU A 57 -4.17 -5.64 5.80
N THR A 58 -2.91 -6.10 5.82
CA THR A 58 -1.96 -5.90 4.72
C THR A 58 -2.42 -6.61 3.45
N GLN A 59 -2.94 -7.84 3.58
CA GLN A 59 -3.51 -8.59 2.46
C GLN A 59 -4.75 -7.90 1.88
N SER A 60 -5.64 -7.41 2.76
CA SER A 60 -6.85 -6.67 2.35
C SER A 60 -6.50 -5.38 1.62
N LEU A 61 -5.48 -4.66 2.10
CA LEU A 61 -4.98 -3.46 1.45
C LEU A 61 -4.41 -3.76 0.06
N ALA A 62 -3.60 -4.82 -0.07
CA ALA A 62 -3.05 -5.24 -1.36
C ALA A 62 -4.16 -5.62 -2.36
N LYS A 63 -5.20 -6.33 -1.90
CA LYS A 63 -6.36 -6.67 -2.72
C LYS A 63 -7.12 -5.42 -3.18
N ALA A 64 -7.42 -4.49 -2.27
CA ALA A 64 -8.09 -3.24 -2.61
C ALA A 64 -7.28 -2.40 -3.61
N GLN A 65 -5.95 -2.32 -3.43
CA GLN A 65 -5.07 -1.63 -4.37
C GLN A 65 -5.10 -2.24 -5.78
N LYS A 66 -5.15 -3.58 -5.86
CA LYS A 66 -5.30 -4.29 -7.13
C LYS A 66 -6.63 -3.98 -7.79
N GLU A 67 -7.74 -4.06 -7.05
CA GLU A 67 -9.08 -3.73 -7.57
C GLU A 67 -9.17 -2.28 -8.05
N ILE A 68 -8.61 -1.32 -7.29
CA ILE A 68 -8.52 0.09 -7.72
C ILE A 68 -7.75 0.22 -9.03
N THR A 69 -6.66 -0.54 -9.18
CA THR A 69 -5.85 -0.52 -10.40
C THR A 69 -6.63 -1.08 -11.59
N GLU A 70 -7.34 -2.18 -11.41
CA GLU A 70 -8.20 -2.79 -12.42
C GLU A 70 -9.34 -1.85 -12.83
N LEU A 71 -10.00 -1.19 -11.87
CA LEU A 71 -11.04 -0.19 -12.13
C LEU A 71 -10.49 1.02 -12.90
N LYS A 72 -9.29 1.50 -12.54
CA LYS A 72 -8.61 2.58 -13.28
C LYS A 72 -8.26 2.17 -14.71
N GLN A 73 -7.85 0.92 -14.93
CA GLN A 73 -7.60 0.41 -16.28
C GLN A 73 -8.90 0.27 -17.07
N TYR A 74 -9.96 -0.22 -16.43
CA TYR A 74 -11.27 -0.38 -17.03
C TYR A 74 -11.85 0.96 -17.48
N SER A 75 -11.77 2.00 -16.64
CA SER A 75 -12.26 3.34 -16.98
C SER A 75 -11.52 3.98 -18.16
N ARG A 76 -10.26 3.57 -18.41
CA ARG A 76 -9.41 4.05 -19.51
C ARG A 76 -9.47 3.18 -20.76
N LYS A 77 -10.24 2.09 -20.75
CA LYS A 77 -10.28 1.10 -21.85
C LYS A 77 -10.68 1.70 -23.20
N ASN A 78 -11.50 2.75 -23.17
CA ASN A 78 -11.95 3.48 -24.34
C ASN A 78 -11.12 4.73 -24.63
N ASN A 79 -10.01 4.95 -23.92
CA ASN A 79 -9.18 6.13 -24.09
C ASN A 79 -8.01 5.86 -25.03
N ILE A 80 -7.56 6.89 -25.72
CA ILE A 80 -6.28 6.96 -26.41
C ILE A 80 -5.51 8.16 -25.86
N GLU A 81 -4.20 7.97 -25.69
CA GLU A 81 -3.27 9.06 -25.43
C GLU A 81 -2.50 9.40 -26.72
N ILE A 82 -2.57 10.66 -27.13
CA ILE A 82 -1.86 11.20 -28.28
C ILE A 82 -0.74 12.10 -27.77
N LYS A 83 0.48 11.81 -28.21
CA LYS A 83 1.71 12.49 -27.78
C LYS A 83 2.31 13.29 -28.94
N GLY A 84 3.12 14.29 -28.60
CA GLY A 84 3.88 15.06 -29.59
C GLY A 84 3.04 16.06 -30.39
N ILE A 85 1.85 16.43 -29.90
CA ILE A 85 1.04 17.49 -30.50
C ILE A 85 1.42 18.81 -29.83
N PRO A 86 1.98 19.79 -30.56
CA PRO A 86 2.25 21.13 -30.01
C PRO A 86 0.97 21.75 -29.46
N GLN A 87 1.08 22.51 -28.36
CA GLN A 87 -0.05 23.23 -27.81
C GLN A 87 -0.21 24.55 -28.54
N LEU A 88 -1.41 24.80 -29.08
CA LEU A 88 -1.77 26.06 -29.72
C LEU A 88 -2.72 26.86 -28.81
N LYS A 89 -2.65 28.18 -28.91
CA LYS A 89 -3.65 29.05 -28.29
C LYS A 89 -4.98 28.82 -29.01
N ASP A 90 -6.06 28.67 -28.25
CA ASP A 90 -7.43 28.46 -28.77
C ASP A 90 -7.58 27.20 -29.65
N GLU A 91 -6.94 26.09 -29.25
CA GLU A 91 -7.03 24.83 -29.99
C GLU A 91 -8.40 24.13 -29.86
N PHE A 92 -8.95 23.69 -31.00
CA PHE A 92 -10.10 22.79 -31.03
C PHE A 92 -9.62 21.34 -31.08
N LEU A 93 -9.44 20.73 -29.90
CA LEU A 93 -8.89 19.38 -29.78
C LEU A 93 -9.67 18.32 -30.58
N THR A 94 -10.99 18.47 -30.71
CA THR A 94 -11.82 17.60 -31.54
C THR A 94 -11.35 17.60 -32.99
N GLU A 95 -11.09 18.78 -33.57
CA GLU A 95 -10.58 18.90 -34.94
C GLU A 95 -9.18 18.31 -35.10
N VAL A 96 -8.33 18.49 -34.09
CA VAL A 96 -6.98 17.88 -34.08
C VAL A 96 -7.10 16.35 -34.18
N VAL A 97 -8.01 15.75 -33.40
CA VAL A 97 -8.25 14.30 -33.44
C VAL A 97 -8.80 13.86 -34.81
N GLN A 98 -9.69 14.65 -35.41
CA GLN A 98 -10.21 14.37 -36.76
C GLN A 98 -9.10 14.39 -37.82
N LYS A 99 -8.26 15.44 -37.82
CA LYS A 99 -7.09 15.56 -38.72
C LYS A 99 -6.13 14.38 -38.58
N ILE A 100 -5.88 13.92 -37.35
CA ILE A 100 -5.09 12.72 -37.10
C ILE A 100 -5.77 11.49 -37.69
N GLY A 101 -7.08 11.33 -37.46
CA GLY A 101 -7.89 10.27 -38.03
C GLY A 101 -7.80 10.20 -39.54
N ASP A 102 -7.94 11.35 -40.22
CA ASP A 102 -7.82 11.46 -41.67
C ASP A 102 -6.42 11.05 -42.16
N LYS A 103 -5.37 11.51 -41.46
CA LYS A 103 -3.98 11.20 -41.83
C LYS A 103 -3.64 9.70 -41.70
N VAL A 104 -4.24 9.01 -40.74
CA VAL A 104 -4.00 7.56 -40.53
C VAL A 104 -4.99 6.66 -41.24
N GLY A 105 -5.95 7.22 -41.99
CA GLY A 105 -7.01 6.46 -42.67
C GLY A 105 -8.08 5.90 -41.73
N GLY A 106 -8.22 6.47 -40.53
CA GLY A 106 -9.20 6.11 -39.51
C GLY A 106 -10.10 7.29 -39.17
N LYS A 107 -10.88 7.77 -40.14
CA LYS A 107 -11.74 8.96 -40.00
C LYS A 107 -12.55 8.94 -38.69
N VAL A 108 -12.42 10.01 -37.91
CA VAL A 108 -13.12 10.17 -36.63
C VAL A 108 -14.25 11.17 -36.81
N GLN A 109 -15.46 10.81 -36.36
CA GLN A 109 -16.57 11.75 -36.28
C GLN A 109 -16.64 12.34 -34.86
N PRO A 110 -17.07 13.60 -34.68
CA PRO A 110 -17.21 14.18 -33.35
C PRO A 110 -18.17 13.38 -32.46
N SER A 111 -19.21 12.77 -33.05
CA SER A 111 -20.21 11.94 -32.37
C SER A 111 -19.66 10.69 -31.67
N VAL A 112 -18.46 10.23 -32.05
CA VAL A 112 -17.83 9.07 -31.41
C VAL A 112 -16.84 9.45 -30.30
N ILE A 113 -16.60 10.75 -30.11
CA ILE A 113 -15.78 11.30 -29.04
C ILE A 113 -16.71 11.63 -27.87
N ASP A 114 -16.43 11.05 -26.72
CA ASP A 114 -17.13 11.34 -25.46
C ASP A 114 -16.50 12.57 -24.79
N VAL A 115 -15.17 12.53 -24.59
CA VAL A 115 -14.41 13.62 -23.97
C VAL A 115 -13.04 13.75 -24.63
N VAL A 116 -12.56 14.97 -24.82
CA VAL A 116 -11.19 15.25 -25.22
C VAL A 116 -10.60 16.38 -24.38
N HIS A 117 -9.37 16.20 -23.88
CA HIS A 117 -8.69 17.21 -23.07
C HIS A 117 -7.18 17.01 -23.07
N ARG A 118 -6.45 18.08 -22.73
CA ARG A 118 -5.01 18.03 -22.47
C ARG A 118 -4.73 17.49 -21.07
N VAL A 119 -3.67 16.70 -20.94
CA VAL A 119 -3.14 16.22 -19.65
C VAL A 119 -1.67 16.55 -19.58
N ARG A 120 -1.25 17.12 -18.44
CA ARG A 120 0.16 17.43 -18.17
C ARG A 120 0.97 16.14 -18.06
N THR A 121 2.14 16.13 -18.68
CA THR A 121 3.10 15.04 -18.52
C THR A 121 4.07 15.34 -17.38
N LYS A 122 4.95 14.37 -17.07
CA LYS A 122 6.05 14.59 -16.11
C LYS A 122 7.09 15.60 -16.63
N GLU A 123 7.20 15.73 -17.95
CA GLU A 123 8.12 16.66 -18.59
C GLU A 123 7.53 18.07 -18.53
N ARG A 124 8.32 19.01 -17.97
CA ARG A 124 7.87 20.41 -17.82
C ARG A 124 7.58 21.02 -19.19
N GLY A 125 6.39 21.59 -19.33
CA GLY A 125 5.94 22.23 -20.57
C GLY A 125 5.36 21.29 -21.63
N SER A 126 5.37 19.97 -21.39
CA SER A 126 4.82 18.99 -22.34
C SER A 126 3.44 18.50 -21.91
N THR A 127 2.49 18.52 -22.85
CA THR A 127 1.11 18.08 -22.64
C THR A 127 0.69 17.05 -23.69
N ASN A 128 0.01 16.00 -23.25
CA ASN A 128 -0.59 15.01 -24.13
C ASN A 128 -2.09 15.27 -24.30
N VAL A 129 -2.68 14.78 -25.38
CA VAL A 129 -4.13 14.81 -25.58
C VAL A 129 -4.70 13.45 -25.20
N ILE A 130 -5.65 13.43 -24.28
CA ILE A 130 -6.46 12.25 -23.97
C ILE A 130 -7.79 12.37 -24.69
N VAL A 131 -8.13 11.33 -25.46
CA VAL A 131 -9.43 11.19 -26.13
C VAL A 131 -10.14 9.98 -25.55
N ARG A 132 -11.32 10.17 -24.97
CA ARG A 132 -12.24 9.10 -24.59
C ARG A 132 -13.27 8.93 -25.70
N PHE A 133 -13.42 7.70 -26.18
CA PHE A 133 -14.43 7.34 -27.16
C PHE A 133 -15.69 6.81 -26.47
N VAL A 134 -16.85 7.01 -27.10
CA VAL A 134 -18.14 6.47 -26.64
C VAL A 134 -18.15 4.94 -26.62
N SER A 135 -17.31 4.30 -27.43
CA SER A 135 -17.19 2.84 -27.47
C SER A 135 -15.77 2.35 -27.74
N ARG A 136 -15.48 1.15 -27.23
CA ARG A 136 -14.22 0.43 -27.51
C ARG A 136 -14.01 0.22 -29.01
N ARG A 137 -15.07 -0.06 -29.76
CA ARG A 137 -15.02 -0.28 -31.21
C ARG A 137 -14.54 0.97 -31.96
N ALA A 138 -15.02 2.16 -31.58
CA ALA A 138 -14.57 3.42 -32.18
C ALA A 138 -13.08 3.67 -31.93
N ARG A 139 -12.64 3.48 -30.69
CA ARG A 139 -11.21 3.52 -30.32
C ARG A 139 -10.38 2.52 -31.12
N GLU A 140 -10.84 1.28 -31.26
CA GLU A 140 -10.15 0.21 -31.99
C GLU A 140 -9.95 0.52 -33.46
N LYS A 141 -10.96 1.09 -34.13
CA LYS A 141 -10.85 1.49 -35.54
C LYS A 141 -9.68 2.45 -35.75
N LEU A 142 -9.57 3.49 -34.93
CA LEU A 142 -8.49 4.47 -35.04
C LEU A 142 -7.11 3.85 -34.73
N VAL A 143 -7.00 3.06 -33.66
CA VAL A 143 -5.73 2.40 -33.29
C VAL A 143 -5.26 1.43 -34.37
N GLN A 144 -6.18 0.65 -34.95
CA GLN A 144 -5.83 -0.28 -36.03
C GLN A 144 -5.40 0.46 -37.30
N ALA A 145 -6.09 1.53 -37.67
CA ALA A 145 -5.71 2.37 -38.81
C ALA A 145 -4.29 2.95 -38.62
N ALA A 146 -4.00 3.52 -37.44
CA ALA A 146 -2.67 4.03 -37.10
C ALA A 146 -1.58 2.94 -37.15
N LYS A 147 -1.85 1.73 -36.64
CA LYS A 147 -0.90 0.60 -36.71
C LYS A 147 -0.63 0.19 -38.15
N LYS A 148 -1.66 0.11 -39.00
CA LYS A 148 -1.52 -0.20 -40.42
C LYS A 148 -0.69 0.85 -41.14
N LYS A 149 -1.00 2.14 -40.92
CA LYS A 149 -0.26 3.25 -41.52
C LYS A 149 1.23 3.23 -41.18
N LYS A 150 1.56 2.98 -39.91
CA LYS A 150 2.96 2.82 -39.46
C LYS A 150 3.69 1.64 -40.11
N ALA A 151 2.99 0.55 -40.41
CA ALA A 151 3.60 -0.61 -41.08
C ALA A 151 3.88 -0.34 -42.57
N VAL A 152 3.09 0.54 -43.20
CA VAL A 152 3.28 0.94 -44.60
C VAL A 152 4.36 2.02 -44.74
N ASP A 153 4.48 2.92 -43.77
CA ASP A 153 5.46 4.02 -43.78
C ASP A 153 6.86 3.60 -43.25
N ARG A 154 7.10 2.29 -43.07
CA ARG A 154 8.38 1.69 -42.65
C ARG A 154 9.04 1.01 -43.83
#